data_AF-X0Z9U5-F1
#
_entry.id   AF-X0Z9U5-F1
#
_cell.length_a   1.000
_cell.length_b   1.000
_cell.length_c   1.000
_cell.angle_alpha   90.00
_cell.angle_beta   90.00
_cell.angle_gamma   90.00
#
_symmetry.space_group_name_H-M   'P 1'
#
loop_
_entity.id
_entity.type
_entity.pdbx_description
1 polymer ?
#
loop_
_entity_poly.entity_id
_entity_poly.type
_entity_poly.pdbx_seq_one_letter_code
_entity_poly.pdbx_strand_id
1 'polypeptide(L)'
;ILDTFLLQAQKGDLKTSSYPKEYSDLKMKVSFGMGVSARIPWIAFTAPEMQVSKGFYPVYLYYKEFNVLILAYGISETYEFAKTWPAEIMNSTSTIKAFFDKDVPRYGDSFVFKTYKIKIEKDKVEYVTSDENKIITEKDIEANLQTILDYYKKTVSIEIRKEDSVLSRGLFYMEKQLEDFIIHNWDKTELGKRFDLIIEEGELVSQQYRTDIGFVDILAKDKKTKSFV
;
A
#
# COMPACT_ATOMS: atom_id res chain seq x y z
N ILE A 1 2.10 -5.31 17.68
CA ILE A 1 1.72 -3.99 17.10
C ILE A 1 0.28 -3.62 17.46
N LEU A 2 -0.69 -4.52 17.24
CA LEU A 2 -2.11 -4.24 17.46
C LEU A 2 -2.47 -3.93 18.92
N ASP A 3 -1.93 -4.67 19.90
CA ASP A 3 -2.19 -4.40 21.32
C ASP A 3 -1.76 -2.99 21.72
N THR A 4 -0.53 -2.60 21.34
CA THR A 4 -0.01 -1.24 21.55
C THR A 4 -0.91 -0.19 20.91
N PHE A 5 -1.34 -0.43 19.67
CA PHE A 5 -2.25 0.45 18.95
C PHE A 5 -3.60 0.61 19.66
N LEU A 6 -4.23 -0.48 20.10
CA LEU A 6 -5.54 -0.44 20.77
C LEU A 6 -5.47 0.24 22.14
N LEU A 7 -4.45 -0.08 22.94
CA LEU A 7 -4.23 0.56 24.24
C LEU A 7 -3.95 2.06 24.09
N GLN A 8 -3.18 2.44 23.08
CA GLN A 8 -2.88 3.84 22.79
C GLN A 8 -4.11 4.60 22.29
N ALA A 9 -4.91 3.98 21.42
CA ALA A 9 -6.16 4.55 20.92
C ALA A 9 -7.15 4.90 22.04
N GLN A 10 -7.20 4.10 23.11
CA GLN A 10 -8.02 4.37 24.29
C GLN A 10 -7.48 5.53 25.14
N LYS A 11 -6.15 5.62 25.28
CA LYS A 11 -5.47 6.70 26.05
C LYS A 11 -5.50 8.07 25.35
N GLY A 12 -5.84 8.11 24.06
CA GLY A 12 -5.94 9.35 23.29
C GLY A 12 -4.58 9.94 22.87
N ASP A 13 -3.50 9.17 22.98
CA ASP A 13 -2.16 9.59 22.54
C ASP A 13 -2.05 9.53 21.01
N LEU A 14 -1.65 10.64 20.41
CA LEU A 14 -1.58 10.82 18.96
C LEU A 14 -0.24 10.44 18.34
N LYS A 15 0.77 10.06 19.14
CA LYS A 15 2.13 9.79 18.64
C LYS A 15 2.18 8.53 17.77
N THR A 16 2.83 8.62 16.61
CA THR A 16 2.95 7.49 15.68
C THR A 16 4.40 7.11 15.37
N SER A 17 5.38 7.86 15.88
CA SER A 17 6.80 7.70 15.56
C SER A 17 7.42 6.37 16.02
N SER A 18 6.80 5.71 17.01
CA SER A 18 7.23 4.41 17.53
C SER A 18 6.76 3.22 16.68
N TYR A 19 5.84 3.43 15.75
CA TYR A 19 5.34 2.36 14.89
C TYR A 19 6.30 2.14 13.71
N PRO A 20 6.47 0.88 13.26
CA PRO A 20 7.20 0.59 12.04
C PRO A 20 6.64 1.37 10.85
N LYS A 21 7.52 1.76 9.92
CA LYS A 21 7.13 2.44 8.68
C LYS A 21 6.78 1.45 7.56
N GLU A 22 7.13 0.18 7.76
CA GLU A 22 6.98 -0.89 6.77
C GLU A 22 6.56 -2.18 7.45
N TYR A 23 5.80 -3.00 6.71
CA TYR A 23 5.36 -4.33 7.12
C TYR A 23 5.20 -5.21 5.88
N SER A 24 5.90 -6.35 5.83
CA SER A 24 5.86 -7.27 4.68
C SER A 24 6.00 -6.54 3.33
N ASP A 25 7.03 -5.71 3.17
CA ASP A 25 7.34 -4.91 1.96
C ASP A 25 6.28 -3.86 1.57
N LEU A 26 5.30 -3.60 2.42
CA LEU A 26 4.30 -2.54 2.25
C LEU A 26 4.61 -1.39 3.19
N LYS A 27 4.30 -0.16 2.76
CA LYS A 27 4.32 1.01 3.63
C LYS A 27 3.23 0.84 4.69
N MET A 28 3.62 0.89 5.96
CA MET A 28 2.71 0.87 7.10
C MET A 28 2.55 2.30 7.62
N LYS A 29 1.30 2.75 7.78
CA LYS A 29 0.98 4.03 8.42
C LYS A 29 -0.04 3.82 9.52
N VAL A 30 0.14 4.54 10.62
CA VAL A 30 -0.77 4.56 11.75
C VAL A 30 -1.30 5.98 11.93
N SER A 31 -2.57 6.12 12.28
CA SER A 31 -3.14 7.41 12.67
C SER A 31 -4.10 7.26 13.84
N PHE A 32 -3.97 8.19 14.78
CA PHE A 32 -4.88 8.36 15.91
C PHE A 32 -5.67 9.67 15.81
N GLY A 33 -5.60 10.38 14.66
CA GLY A 33 -6.13 11.73 14.46
C GLY A 33 -5.04 12.80 14.44
N MET A 34 -5.43 14.03 14.07
CA MET A 34 -4.56 15.21 14.04
C MET A 34 -5.19 16.28 14.94
N GLY A 35 -4.48 16.69 15.99
CA GLY A 35 -4.96 17.65 16.99
C GLY A 35 -5.94 17.06 18.02
N VAL A 36 -6.87 16.22 17.59
CA VAL A 36 -7.84 15.51 18.45
C VAL A 36 -7.80 14.00 18.22
N SER A 37 -8.11 13.23 19.26
CA SER A 37 -8.23 11.77 19.16
C SER A 37 -9.36 11.40 18.20
N ALA A 38 -9.02 10.64 17.15
CA ALA A 38 -9.96 10.17 16.17
C ALA A 38 -10.95 9.17 16.79
N ARG A 39 -12.21 9.23 16.33
CA ARG A 39 -13.23 8.22 16.67
C ARG A 39 -12.89 6.86 16.08
N ILE A 40 -12.16 6.85 14.96
CA ILE A 40 -11.76 5.65 14.22
C ILE A 40 -10.25 5.73 13.93
N PRO A 41 -9.37 5.43 14.91
CA PRO A 41 -7.95 5.24 14.65
C PRO A 41 -7.71 4.07 13.69
N TRP A 42 -6.61 4.11 12.96
CA TRP A 42 -6.35 3.10 11.92
C TRP A 42 -4.88 2.76 11.72
N ILE A 43 -4.64 1.56 11.17
CA ILE A 43 -3.36 1.10 10.62
C ILE A 43 -3.60 0.71 9.16
N ALA A 44 -2.93 1.36 8.22
CA ALA A 44 -3.07 1.11 6.78
C ALA A 44 -1.78 0.55 6.18
N PHE A 45 -1.94 -0.33 5.20
CA PHE A 45 -0.84 -0.97 4.46
C PHE A 45 -0.97 -0.64 2.98
N THR A 46 -0.02 0.11 2.42
CA THR A 46 -0.08 0.54 1.02
C THR A 46 1.15 0.06 0.26
N ALA A 47 0.98 -0.26 -1.02
CA ALA A 47 2.11 -0.44 -1.92
C ALA A 47 2.99 0.82 -1.93
N PRO A 48 4.31 0.72 -2.20
CA PRO A 48 5.21 1.87 -2.19
C PRO A 48 4.71 3.06 -3.05
N GLU A 49 4.06 2.78 -4.16
CA GLU A 49 3.55 3.78 -5.10
C GLU A 49 2.18 4.37 -4.71
N MET A 50 1.51 3.79 -3.71
CA MET A 50 0.15 4.19 -3.30
C MET A 50 0.15 5.04 -2.05
N GLN A 51 -0.92 5.82 -1.88
CA GLN A 51 -1.15 6.64 -0.68
C GLN A 51 -2.52 6.33 -0.08
N VAL A 52 -2.62 6.47 1.25
CA VAL A 52 -3.88 6.28 1.99
C VAL A 52 -4.97 7.26 1.53
N SER A 53 -4.59 8.48 1.12
CA SER A 53 -5.54 9.48 0.61
C SER A 53 -6.01 9.22 -0.82
N LYS A 54 -5.39 8.27 -1.54
CA LYS A 54 -5.63 8.03 -2.96
C LYS A 54 -5.40 6.56 -3.30
N GLY A 55 -6.44 5.75 -3.13
CA GLY A 55 -6.41 4.35 -3.55
C GLY A 55 -7.22 3.41 -2.67
N PHE A 56 -6.98 2.12 -2.87
CA PHE A 56 -7.49 1.04 -2.05
C PHE A 56 -6.32 0.33 -1.36
N TYR A 57 -6.56 -0.19 -0.15
CA TYR A 57 -5.50 -0.74 0.69
C TYR A 57 -6.08 -1.55 1.85
N PRO A 58 -5.39 -2.61 2.32
CA PRO A 58 -5.72 -3.26 3.57
C PRO A 58 -5.61 -2.26 4.73
N VAL A 59 -6.59 -2.28 5.63
CA VAL A 59 -6.64 -1.37 6.77
C VAL A 59 -7.27 -2.02 7.99
N TYR A 60 -6.67 -1.80 9.15
CA TYR A 60 -7.32 -1.97 10.43
C TYR A 60 -8.02 -0.67 10.83
N LEU A 61 -9.31 -0.74 11.13
CA LEU A 61 -10.15 0.37 11.58
C LEU A 61 -10.69 0.06 12.96
N TYR A 62 -10.33 0.85 13.97
CA TYR A 62 -10.83 0.65 15.32
C TYR A 62 -11.98 1.61 15.64
N TYR A 63 -13.21 1.10 15.58
CA TYR A 63 -14.41 1.85 15.95
C TYR A 63 -14.54 1.90 17.47
N LYS A 64 -13.98 2.96 18.08
CA LYS A 64 -13.92 3.12 19.54
C LYS A 64 -15.29 3.05 20.21
N GLU A 65 -16.30 3.66 19.60
CA GLU A 65 -17.67 3.67 20.12
C GLU A 65 -18.26 2.26 20.25
N PHE A 66 -17.92 1.36 19.33
CA PHE A 66 -18.44 0.00 19.30
C PHE A 66 -17.51 -1.02 19.94
N ASN A 67 -16.29 -0.62 20.32
CA ASN A 67 -15.20 -1.52 20.70
C ASN A 67 -14.98 -2.65 19.67
N VAL A 68 -15.07 -2.31 18.38
CA VAL A 68 -14.86 -3.27 17.28
C VAL A 68 -13.65 -2.84 16.45
N LEU A 69 -12.70 -3.76 16.29
CA LEU A 69 -11.62 -3.66 15.32
C LEU A 69 -12.04 -4.39 14.04
N ILE A 70 -11.99 -3.70 12.91
CA ILE A 70 -12.30 -4.28 11.59
C ILE A 70 -11.01 -4.33 10.78
N LEU A 71 -10.65 -5.51 10.29
CA LEU A 71 -9.73 -5.65 9.17
C LEU A 71 -10.55 -5.54 7.89
N ALA A 72 -10.23 -4.57 7.05
CA ALA A 72 -11.06 -4.18 5.91
C ALA A 72 -10.26 -4.03 4.62
N TYR A 73 -10.98 -4.23 3.52
CA TYR A 73 -10.64 -3.75 2.19
C TYR A 73 -10.95 -2.25 2.14
N GLY A 74 -9.98 -1.44 2.54
CA GLY A 74 -10.11 0.00 2.68
C GLY A 74 -10.22 0.71 1.33
N ILE A 75 -11.05 1.76 1.30
CA ILE A 75 -11.19 2.70 0.18
C ILE A 75 -10.92 4.11 0.72
N SER A 76 -10.09 4.89 0.01
CA SER A 76 -9.82 6.28 0.36
C SER A 76 -11.06 7.16 0.23
N GLU A 77 -11.42 7.89 1.29
CA GLU A 77 -12.57 8.81 1.28
C GLU A 77 -12.29 10.15 0.56
N THR A 78 -11.01 10.50 0.37
CA THR A 78 -10.61 11.87 -0.02
C THR A 78 -10.58 12.08 -1.54
N TYR A 79 -10.39 11.02 -2.31
CA TYR A 79 -10.30 11.10 -3.75
C TYR A 79 -11.04 9.91 -4.37
N GLU A 80 -11.92 10.19 -5.33
CA GLU A 80 -12.52 9.15 -6.17
C GLU A 80 -11.39 8.52 -7.00
N PHE A 81 -10.85 7.42 -6.49
CA PHE A 81 -9.89 6.63 -7.25
C PHE A 81 -10.70 5.83 -8.28
N ALA A 82 -10.43 6.05 -9.56
CA ALA A 82 -11.18 5.42 -10.67
C ALA A 82 -11.09 3.87 -10.69
N LYS A 83 -10.23 3.29 -9.84
CA LYS A 83 -10.07 1.85 -9.65
C LYS A 83 -10.20 1.53 -8.17
N THR A 84 -10.75 0.37 -7.83
CA THR A 84 -10.94 -0.05 -6.43
C THR A 84 -10.69 -1.56 -6.36
N TRP A 85 -11.00 -2.18 -5.22
CA TRP A 85 -10.94 -3.63 -5.05
C TRP A 85 -11.66 -4.36 -6.19
N PRO A 86 -11.15 -5.53 -6.64
CA PRO A 86 -11.80 -6.30 -7.69
C PRO A 86 -13.27 -6.60 -7.39
N ALA A 87 -14.10 -6.69 -8.44
CA ALA A 87 -15.54 -6.89 -8.31
C ALA A 87 -15.92 -8.14 -7.49
N GLU A 88 -15.06 -9.16 -7.46
CA GLU A 88 -15.25 -10.33 -6.59
C GLU A 88 -15.34 -9.97 -5.11
N ILE A 89 -14.53 -9.01 -4.62
CA ILE A 89 -14.60 -8.52 -3.24
C ILE A 89 -15.87 -7.70 -3.06
N MET A 90 -16.11 -6.75 -3.97
CA MET A 90 -17.26 -5.84 -3.89
C MET A 90 -18.60 -6.59 -3.86
N ASN A 91 -18.67 -7.75 -4.53
CA ASN A 91 -19.89 -8.56 -4.64
C ASN A 91 -20.01 -9.64 -3.55
N SER A 92 -18.91 -10.01 -2.88
CA SER A 92 -18.91 -11.09 -1.87
C SER A 92 -18.86 -10.60 -0.43
N THR A 93 -18.55 -9.33 -0.21
CA THR A 93 -18.36 -8.77 1.13
C THR A 93 -19.27 -7.57 1.35
N SER A 94 -19.80 -7.47 2.58
CA SER A 94 -20.61 -6.32 2.98
C SER A 94 -19.73 -5.10 3.25
N THR A 95 -20.26 -3.91 2.97
CA THR A 95 -19.64 -2.66 3.40
C THR A 95 -19.69 -2.52 4.92
N ILE A 96 -18.85 -1.66 5.50
CA ILE A 96 -18.86 -1.41 6.94
C ILE A 96 -20.18 -0.77 7.39
N LYS A 97 -20.77 0.11 6.57
CA LYS A 97 -22.12 0.65 6.81
C LYS A 97 -23.17 -0.45 6.92
N ALA A 98 -23.14 -1.43 6.00
CA ALA A 98 -24.05 -2.57 6.04
C ALA A 98 -23.78 -3.48 7.26
N PHE A 99 -22.51 -3.71 7.61
CA PHE A 99 -22.15 -4.51 8.79
C PHE A 99 -22.69 -3.93 10.10
N PHE A 100 -22.63 -2.61 10.28
CA PHE A 100 -23.18 -1.96 11.48
C PHE A 100 -24.68 -1.68 11.39
N ASP A 101 -25.30 -1.92 10.23
CA ASP A 101 -26.70 -1.58 9.92
C ASP A 101 -27.05 -0.11 10.22
N LYS A 102 -26.09 0.79 9.97
CA LYS A 102 -26.23 2.24 10.18
C LYS A 102 -25.13 3.02 9.50
N ASP A 103 -25.37 4.31 9.33
CA ASP A 103 -24.31 5.24 8.96
C ASP A 103 -23.22 5.30 10.04
N VAL A 104 -21.97 5.24 9.58
CA VAL A 104 -20.78 5.37 10.43
C VAL A 104 -20.02 6.63 10.07
N PRO A 105 -19.28 7.25 11.03
CA PRO A 105 -18.66 8.56 10.80
C PRO A 105 -17.66 8.60 9.65
N ARG A 106 -16.93 7.51 9.39
CA ARG A 106 -15.92 7.38 8.33
C ARG A 106 -15.80 5.93 7.87
N TYR A 107 -15.29 5.73 6.66
CA TYR A 107 -14.96 4.46 6.04
C TYR A 107 -16.16 3.52 5.82
N GLY A 108 -17.39 4.06 5.81
CA GLY A 108 -18.61 3.26 5.66
C GLY A 108 -18.67 2.43 4.39
N ASP A 109 -18.09 2.93 3.30
CA ASP A 109 -18.07 2.27 1.98
C ASP A 109 -16.91 1.26 1.81
N SER A 110 -15.99 1.18 2.77
CA SER A 110 -14.98 0.12 2.77
C SER A 110 -15.62 -1.24 3.04
N PHE A 111 -15.00 -2.33 2.58
CA PHE A 111 -15.58 -3.67 2.73
C PHE A 111 -14.97 -4.44 3.89
N VAL A 112 -15.80 -5.20 4.61
CA VAL A 112 -15.38 -5.98 5.77
C VAL A 112 -14.68 -7.26 5.32
N PHE A 113 -13.47 -7.52 5.85
CA PHE A 113 -12.80 -8.81 5.73
C PHE A 113 -12.95 -9.64 7.02
N LYS A 114 -12.55 -9.09 8.17
CA LYS A 114 -12.70 -9.72 9.49
C LYS A 114 -13.03 -8.70 10.56
N THR A 115 -13.75 -9.11 11.60
CA THR A 115 -14.21 -8.24 12.69
C THR A 115 -13.93 -8.85 14.05
N TYR A 116 -13.40 -8.05 14.96
CA TYR A 116 -13.03 -8.46 16.31
C TYR A 116 -13.64 -7.51 17.33
N LYS A 117 -14.45 -8.03 18.25
CA LYS A 117 -14.82 -7.33 19.47
C LYS A 117 -13.61 -7.28 20.38
N ILE A 118 -13.29 -6.08 20.87
CA ILE A 118 -12.12 -5.81 21.68
C ILE A 118 -12.54 -5.69 23.15
N LYS A 119 -11.91 -6.47 24.02
CA LYS A 119 -12.01 -6.33 25.47
C LYS A 119 -10.65 -5.95 26.02
N ILE A 120 -10.61 -4.93 26.87
CA ILE A 120 -9.37 -4.46 27.49
C ILE A 120 -9.55 -4.51 29.00
N GLU A 121 -8.76 -5.35 29.66
CA GLU A 121 -8.75 -5.49 31.12
C GLU A 121 -7.31 -5.40 31.62
N LYS A 122 -7.02 -4.43 32.51
CA LYS A 122 -5.69 -4.24 33.12
C LYS A 122 -4.54 -4.21 32.09
N ASP A 123 -4.72 -3.44 31.02
CA ASP A 123 -3.81 -3.34 29.86
C ASP A 123 -3.61 -4.64 29.05
N LYS A 124 -4.39 -5.70 29.30
CA LYS A 124 -4.45 -6.89 28.45
C LYS A 124 -5.56 -6.73 27.41
N VAL A 125 -5.24 -6.99 26.15
CA VAL A 125 -6.21 -6.95 25.04
C VAL A 125 -6.66 -8.36 24.72
N GLU A 126 -7.98 -8.56 24.59
CA GLU A 126 -8.58 -9.80 24.13
C GLU A 126 -9.42 -9.55 22.88
N TYR A 127 -9.27 -10.43 21.91
CA TYR A 127 -9.94 -10.38 20.61
C TYR A 127 -10.97 -11.48 20.54
N VAL A 128 -12.22 -11.11 20.28
CA VAL A 128 -13.34 -12.04 20.18
C VAL A 128 -13.98 -11.89 18.81
N THR A 129 -14.22 -12.98 18.10
CA THR A 129 -14.93 -12.88 16.81
C THR A 129 -16.34 -12.35 16.99
N SER A 130 -16.80 -11.56 16.02
CA SER A 130 -18.15 -11.00 16.08
C SER A 130 -19.25 -12.01 15.72
N ASP A 131 -18.91 -13.05 14.95
CA ASP A 131 -19.81 -14.11 14.46
C ASP A 131 -19.98 -15.26 15.45
N GLU A 132 -18.90 -15.78 16.02
CA GLU A 132 -18.89 -17.00 16.84
C GLU A 132 -18.66 -16.73 18.33
N ASN A 133 -18.43 -15.48 18.74
CA ASN A 133 -17.99 -15.10 20.09
C ASN A 133 -16.76 -15.92 20.57
N LYS A 134 -15.92 -16.36 19.63
CA LYS A 134 -14.74 -17.19 19.91
C LYS A 134 -13.54 -16.29 20.19
N ILE A 135 -12.79 -16.61 21.24
CA ILE A 135 -11.49 -15.95 21.49
C ILE A 135 -10.54 -16.34 20.38
N ILE A 136 -9.94 -15.33 19.75
CA ILE A 136 -8.96 -15.50 18.68
C ILE A 136 -7.56 -15.21 19.21
N THR A 137 -6.59 -16.01 18.76
CA THR A 137 -5.18 -15.84 19.14
C THR A 137 -4.48 -14.80 18.26
N GLU A 138 -3.35 -14.27 18.72
CA GLU A 138 -2.51 -13.38 17.92
C GLU A 138 -2.08 -14.02 16.59
N LYS A 139 -1.83 -15.34 16.60
CA LYS A 139 -1.45 -16.11 15.40
C LYS A 139 -2.56 -16.10 14.35
N ASP A 140 -3.81 -16.21 14.76
CA ASP A 140 -4.97 -16.18 13.85
C ASP A 140 -5.18 -14.78 13.26
N ILE A 141 -4.98 -13.74 14.06
CA ILE A 141 -5.04 -12.33 13.61
C ILE A 141 -3.95 -12.08 12.59
N GLU A 142 -2.74 -12.56 12.85
CA GLU A 142 -1.61 -12.46 11.92
C GLU A 142 -1.88 -13.22 10.62
N ALA A 143 -2.47 -14.43 10.70
CA ALA A 143 -2.87 -15.18 9.52
C ALA A 143 -3.94 -14.44 8.68
N ASN A 144 -4.91 -13.80 9.35
CA ASN A 144 -5.90 -12.96 8.67
C ASN A 144 -5.25 -11.75 7.99
N LEU A 145 -4.31 -11.09 8.67
CA LEU A 145 -3.54 -9.98 8.07
C LEU A 145 -2.77 -10.47 6.84
N GLN A 146 -2.00 -11.53 6.98
CA GLN A 146 -1.20 -12.08 5.88
C GLN A 146 -2.07 -12.42 4.67
N THR A 147 -3.25 -13.01 4.88
CA THR A 147 -4.21 -13.34 3.82
C THR A 147 -4.63 -12.11 3.01
N ILE A 148 -5.04 -11.02 3.67
CA ILE A 148 -5.47 -9.81 2.96
C ILE A 148 -4.28 -9.08 2.32
N LEU A 149 -3.10 -9.10 2.94
CA LEU A 149 -1.88 -8.49 2.37
C LEU A 149 -1.44 -9.23 1.10
N ASP A 150 -1.45 -10.56 1.09
CA ASP A 150 -1.08 -11.35 -0.09
C ASP A 150 -2.06 -11.13 -1.25
N TYR A 151 -3.35 -11.08 -0.94
CA TYR A 151 -4.37 -10.75 -1.93
C TYR A 151 -4.18 -9.34 -2.50
N TYR A 152 -3.88 -8.36 -1.64
CA TYR A 152 -3.58 -6.99 -2.06
C TYR A 152 -2.35 -6.91 -2.97
N LYS A 153 -1.23 -7.54 -2.57
CA LYS A 153 0.00 -7.60 -3.37
C LYS A 153 -0.26 -8.19 -4.74
N LYS A 154 -1.02 -9.29 -4.82
CA LYS A 154 -1.43 -9.92 -6.08
C LYS A 154 -2.25 -8.95 -6.94
N THR A 155 -3.24 -8.29 -6.34
CA THR A 155 -4.12 -7.33 -7.02
C THR A 155 -3.34 -6.16 -7.60
N VAL A 156 -2.51 -5.51 -6.78
CA VAL A 156 -1.69 -4.38 -7.21
C VAL A 156 -0.69 -4.78 -8.29
N SER A 157 -0.06 -5.96 -8.16
CA SER A 157 0.86 -6.47 -9.18
C SER A 157 0.17 -6.66 -10.54
N ILE A 158 -1.08 -7.13 -10.54
CA ILE A 158 -1.89 -7.25 -11.77
C ILE A 158 -2.25 -5.87 -12.32
N GLU A 159 -2.59 -4.91 -11.47
CA GLU A 159 -2.91 -3.55 -11.92
C GLU A 159 -1.70 -2.83 -12.52
N ILE A 160 -0.51 -2.99 -11.94
CA ILE A 160 0.73 -2.44 -12.47
C ILE A 160 1.02 -2.99 -13.87
N ARG A 161 0.80 -4.29 -14.09
CA ARG A 161 1.05 -4.97 -15.38
C ARG A 161 0.04 -4.62 -16.49
N LYS A 162 -1.10 -4.01 -16.15
CA LYS A 162 -2.05 -3.55 -17.17
C LYS A 162 -1.57 -2.21 -17.72
N GLU A 163 -1.07 -2.18 -18.96
CA GLU A 163 -0.56 -0.99 -19.66
C GLU A 163 -1.54 0.20 -19.62
N ASP A 164 -2.85 -0.07 -19.63
CA ASP A 164 -3.90 0.96 -19.55
C ASP A 164 -4.22 1.44 -18.12
N SER A 165 -3.53 0.95 -17.09
CA SER A 165 -3.81 1.39 -15.73
C SER A 165 -3.24 2.77 -15.44
N VAL A 166 -3.99 3.58 -14.67
CA VAL A 166 -3.56 4.90 -14.22
C VAL A 166 -2.26 4.80 -13.41
N LEU A 167 -2.10 3.71 -12.64
CA LEU A 167 -0.87 3.39 -11.90
C LEU A 167 0.29 3.08 -12.85
N SER A 168 0.06 2.26 -13.86
CA SER A 168 1.05 1.91 -14.90
C SER A 168 1.52 3.16 -15.65
N ARG A 169 0.61 4.03 -16.10
CA ARG A 169 0.98 5.29 -16.77
C ARG A 169 1.80 6.22 -15.89
N GLY A 170 1.49 6.30 -14.58
CA GLY A 170 2.27 7.07 -13.62
C GLY A 170 3.67 6.49 -13.41
N LEU A 171 3.78 5.16 -13.29
CA LEU A 171 5.05 4.44 -13.20
C LEU A 171 5.92 4.64 -14.44
N PHE A 172 5.38 4.43 -15.64
CA PHE A 172 6.10 4.68 -16.89
C PHE A 172 6.57 6.14 -17.01
N TYR A 173 5.77 7.10 -16.55
CA TYR A 173 6.21 8.50 -16.51
C TYR A 173 7.38 8.71 -15.55
N MET A 174 7.34 8.08 -14.37
CA MET A 174 8.44 8.16 -13.40
C MET A 174 9.71 7.43 -13.87
N GLU A 175 9.57 6.26 -14.48
CA GLU A 175 10.68 5.53 -15.12
C GLU A 175 11.33 6.38 -16.19
N LYS A 176 10.55 6.96 -17.09
CA LYS A 176 11.06 7.90 -18.10
C LYS A 176 11.80 9.08 -17.48
N GLN A 177 11.25 9.72 -16.44
CA GLN A 177 11.93 10.82 -15.75
C GLN A 177 13.24 10.40 -15.09
N LEU A 178 13.30 9.18 -14.55
CA LEU A 178 14.51 8.62 -13.97
C LEU A 178 15.57 8.36 -15.05
N GLU A 179 15.18 7.76 -16.18
CA GLU A 179 16.06 7.56 -17.33
C GLU A 179 16.59 8.90 -17.86
N ASP A 180 15.70 9.86 -18.11
CA ASP A 180 16.05 11.21 -18.57
C ASP A 180 17.05 11.86 -17.61
N PHE A 181 16.84 11.72 -16.30
CA PHE A 181 17.74 12.25 -15.27
C PHE A 181 19.12 11.57 -15.29
N ILE A 182 19.17 10.25 -15.40
CA ILE A 182 20.41 9.47 -15.45
C ILE A 182 21.22 9.85 -16.69
N ILE A 183 20.56 9.92 -17.84
CA ILE A 183 21.18 10.27 -19.13
C ILE A 183 21.68 11.72 -19.12
N HIS A 184 20.86 12.66 -18.67
CA HIS A 184 21.24 14.08 -18.60
C HIS A 184 22.46 14.31 -17.70
N ASN A 185 22.64 13.46 -16.68
CA ASN A 185 23.75 13.55 -15.75
C ASN A 185 24.82 12.46 -16.00
N TRP A 186 24.80 11.78 -17.15
CA TRP A 186 25.57 10.55 -17.38
C TRP A 186 27.05 10.69 -17.00
N ASP A 187 27.71 11.73 -17.49
CA ASP A 187 29.14 12.01 -17.25
C ASP A 187 29.51 12.22 -15.78
N LYS A 188 28.52 12.57 -14.94
CA LYS A 188 28.69 12.77 -13.49
C LYS A 188 28.42 11.50 -12.69
N THR A 189 27.87 10.46 -13.30
CA THR A 189 27.56 9.19 -12.64
C THR A 189 28.74 8.23 -12.64
N GLU A 190 28.75 7.26 -11.72
CA GLU A 190 29.72 6.15 -11.77
C GLU A 190 29.53 5.28 -13.03
N LEU A 191 28.33 5.27 -13.61
CA LEU A 191 28.05 4.60 -14.88
C LEU A 191 28.76 5.30 -16.04
N GLY A 192 28.65 6.62 -16.16
CA GLY A 192 29.31 7.37 -17.23
C GLY A 192 30.83 7.41 -17.15
N LYS A 193 31.41 7.13 -15.98
CA LYS A 193 32.86 6.87 -15.87
C LYS A 193 33.29 5.57 -16.53
N ARG A 194 32.40 4.57 -16.58
CA ARG A 194 32.70 3.20 -17.03
C ARG A 194 32.16 2.87 -18.42
N PHE A 195 31.05 3.49 -18.80
CA PHE A 195 30.28 3.17 -20.00
C PHE A 195 30.06 4.42 -20.85
N ASP A 196 30.17 4.27 -22.16
CA ASP A 196 29.82 5.28 -23.16
C ASP A 196 28.35 5.08 -23.57
N LEU A 197 27.61 6.19 -23.67
CA LEU A 197 26.32 6.19 -24.38
C LEU A 197 26.58 6.06 -25.88
N ILE A 198 25.62 5.47 -26.58
CA ILE A 198 25.62 5.21 -28.00
C ILE A 198 24.93 6.38 -28.70
N ILE A 199 25.66 7.00 -29.61
CA ILE A 199 25.18 8.12 -30.42
C ILE A 199 25.33 7.69 -31.88
N GLU A 200 24.23 7.65 -32.62
CA GLU A 200 24.18 7.30 -34.04
C GLU A 200 23.66 8.51 -34.81
N GLU A 201 24.38 8.93 -35.86
CA GLU A 201 24.02 10.09 -36.68
C GLU A 201 23.84 11.41 -35.89
N GLY A 202 24.44 11.50 -34.70
CA GLY A 202 24.30 12.66 -33.80
C GLY A 202 23.10 12.59 -32.86
N GLU A 203 22.29 11.53 -32.91
CA GLU A 203 21.17 11.27 -32.00
C GLU A 203 21.54 10.26 -30.92
N LEU A 204 21.06 10.50 -29.70
CA LEU A 204 21.24 9.58 -28.59
C LEU A 204 20.28 8.39 -28.74
N VAL A 205 20.82 7.22 -29.07
CA VAL A 205 20.04 5.98 -29.24
C VAL A 205 20.09 5.05 -28.04
N SER A 206 20.94 5.33 -27.06
CA SER A 206 21.06 4.52 -25.84
C SER A 206 19.76 4.38 -25.05
N GLN A 207 18.88 5.38 -25.07
CA GLN A 207 17.64 5.35 -24.29
C GLN A 207 16.58 4.55 -25.02
N GLN A 208 15.88 3.66 -24.30
CA GLN A 208 14.79 2.84 -24.84
C GLN A 208 15.24 2.13 -26.14
N TYR A 209 16.43 1.54 -26.09
CA TYR A 209 17.07 0.92 -27.25
C TYR A 209 16.25 -0.29 -27.71
N ARG A 210 15.89 -0.31 -29.00
CA ARG A 210 15.03 -1.35 -29.57
C ARG A 210 15.84 -2.58 -29.98
N THR A 211 15.39 -3.75 -29.55
CA THR A 211 15.92 -5.06 -29.96
C THR A 211 14.82 -5.93 -30.56
N ASP A 212 15.20 -7.05 -31.17
CA ASP A 212 14.25 -8.01 -31.77
C ASP A 212 13.32 -8.67 -30.74
N ILE A 213 13.68 -8.63 -29.45
CA ILE A 213 12.93 -9.26 -28.34
C ILE A 213 12.26 -8.24 -27.41
N GLY A 214 12.42 -6.93 -27.66
CA GLY A 214 11.85 -5.87 -26.83
C GLY A 214 12.75 -4.65 -26.69
N PHE A 215 12.38 -3.75 -25.79
CA PHE A 215 13.14 -2.54 -25.48
C PHE A 215 14.10 -2.78 -24.32
N VAL A 216 15.23 -2.09 -24.34
CA VAL A 216 16.21 -2.01 -23.24
C VAL A 216 16.23 -0.56 -22.76
N ASP A 217 15.99 -0.33 -21.46
CA ASP A 217 15.81 1.01 -20.90
C ASP A 217 17.01 1.94 -21.20
N ILE A 218 18.23 1.47 -20.95
CA ILE A 218 19.46 2.17 -21.35
C ILE A 218 20.50 1.15 -21.82
N LEU A 219 20.83 1.14 -23.12
CA LEU A 219 21.94 0.35 -23.66
C LEU A 219 23.23 1.17 -23.64
N ALA A 220 24.30 0.66 -23.04
CA ALA A 220 25.58 1.35 -22.99
C ALA A 220 26.75 0.46 -23.46
N LYS A 221 27.90 1.07 -23.75
CA LYS A 221 29.10 0.36 -24.21
C LYS A 221 30.22 0.48 -23.19
N ASP A 222 30.79 -0.63 -22.75
CA ASP A 222 31.93 -0.61 -21.82
C ASP A 222 33.14 0.06 -22.47
N LYS A 223 33.71 1.04 -21.78
CA LYS A 223 34.82 1.84 -22.31
C LYS A 223 36.08 1.01 -22.54
N LYS A 224 36.30 -0.06 -21.75
CA LYS A 224 37.47 -0.93 -21.79
C LYS A 224 37.29 -2.09 -22.75
N THR A 225 36.24 -2.88 -22.58
CA THR A 225 36.05 -4.12 -23.36
C THR A 225 35.34 -3.88 -24.68
N LYS A 226 34.70 -2.71 -24.85
CA LYS A 226 33.87 -2.36 -26.01
C LYS A 226 32.64 -3.27 -26.18
N SER A 227 32.29 -4.06 -25.17
CA SER A 227 31.05 -4.86 -25.14
C SER A 227 29.84 -4.01 -24.78
N PHE A 228 28.67 -4.40 -25.29
CA PHE A 228 27.38 -3.80 -24.89
C PHE A 228 26.92 -4.34 -23.53
N VAL A 229 26.35 -3.46 -22.72
CA VAL A 229 25.81 -3.74 -21.37
C VAL A 229 24.47 -3.06 -21.22
#